data_AF-A0A962REM6-F1
#
_entry.id   AF-A0A962REM6-F1
#
_cell.length_a   1.000
_cell.length_b   1.000
_cell.length_c   1.000
_cell.angle_alpha   90.00
_cell.angle_beta   90.00
_cell.angle_gamma   90.00
#
_symmetry.space_group_name_H-M   'P 1'
#
loop_
_entity.id
_entity.type
_entity.pdbx_description
1 polymer ?
#
loop_
_entity_poly.entity_id
_entity_poly.type
_entity_poly.pdbx_seq_one_letter_code
_entity_poly.pdbx_strand_id
1 'polypeptide(L)'
;MKRIRQNAILICAVLLLLLAVFAVDRFGGWRGFLKPPAAPEIAISVPAASIDPLNEGRLVSVQGRLESAQAPTDAQLGVEADGAVVLIRHVEMYQWREACVDTSCVQSPAWSETLIDASTFHAQDGHENPPAFPFESMRFDGEGIHLGGFRPDLELILAQVEPVARPLRLEELPANLAASASAIDGRIYIGNDPLNPVVGDLRIGYAIVPAATTTLTGIQRSDRLVAAASKNPP
;
A
#
# COMPACT_ATOMS: atom_id res chain seq x y z
N MET A 1 -5.21 37.61 -58.58
CA MET A 1 -3.81 37.41 -58.11
C MET A 1 -3.58 37.75 -56.62
N LYS A 2 -4.22 38.78 -56.02
CA LYS A 2 -4.00 39.17 -54.60
C LYS A 2 -4.41 38.10 -53.56
N ARG A 3 -5.59 37.48 -53.72
CA ARG A 3 -6.10 36.42 -52.80
C ARG A 3 -5.23 35.17 -52.76
N ILE A 4 -4.63 34.78 -53.89
CA ILE A 4 -3.77 33.59 -53.99
C ILE A 4 -2.46 33.80 -53.19
N ARG A 5 -1.88 35.01 -53.26
CA ARG A 5 -0.69 35.37 -52.47
C ARG A 5 -0.98 35.39 -50.96
N GLN A 6 -2.17 35.87 -50.57
CA GLN A 6 -2.56 35.95 -49.17
C GLN A 6 -2.81 34.56 -48.57
N ASN A 7 -3.44 33.64 -49.33
CA ASN A 7 -3.62 32.26 -48.92
C ASN A 7 -2.29 31.50 -48.81
N ALA A 8 -1.35 31.74 -49.73
CA ALA A 8 -0.02 31.14 -49.67
C ALA A 8 0.77 31.58 -48.41
N ILE A 9 0.66 32.85 -48.01
CA ILE A 9 1.30 33.36 -46.79
C ILE A 9 0.69 32.70 -45.54
N LEU A 10 -0.64 32.57 -45.50
CA LEU A 10 -1.32 31.95 -44.38
C LEU A 10 -0.95 30.46 -44.23
N ILE A 11 -0.86 29.73 -45.35
CA ILE A 11 -0.47 28.31 -45.38
C ILE A 11 0.98 28.14 -44.90
N CYS A 12 1.91 28.99 -45.37
CA CYS A 12 3.29 28.95 -44.90
C CYS A 12 3.41 29.25 -43.40
N ALA A 13 2.64 30.21 -42.88
CA ALA A 13 2.64 30.54 -41.46
C ALA A 13 2.13 29.37 -40.59
N VAL A 14 1.06 28.70 -41.04
CA VAL A 14 0.53 27.51 -40.35
C VAL A 14 1.52 26.35 -40.41
N LEU A 15 2.15 26.10 -41.56
CA LEU A 15 3.17 25.05 -41.70
C LEU A 15 4.40 25.32 -40.81
N LEU A 16 4.84 26.57 -40.68
CA LEU A 16 5.93 26.94 -39.78
C LEU A 16 5.57 26.73 -38.30
N LEU A 17 4.33 27.06 -37.91
CA LEU A 17 3.83 26.80 -36.56
C LEU A 17 3.74 25.30 -36.26
N LEU A 18 3.24 24.50 -37.20
CA LEU A 18 3.19 23.05 -37.05
C LEU A 18 4.58 22.42 -36.98
N LEU A 19 5.54 22.91 -37.79
CA LEU A 19 6.94 22.49 -37.71
C LEU A 19 7.60 22.86 -36.37
N ALA A 20 7.29 24.04 -35.81
CA ALA A 20 7.80 24.45 -34.52
C ALA A 20 7.25 23.57 -33.38
N VAL A 21 5.95 23.27 -33.39
CA VAL A 21 5.32 22.35 -32.44
C VAL A 21 5.90 20.93 -32.58
N PHE A 22 6.05 20.44 -33.82
CA PHE A 22 6.65 19.14 -34.09
C PHE A 22 8.12 19.07 -33.68
N ALA A 23 8.89 20.15 -33.84
CA ALA A 23 10.27 20.23 -33.37
C ALA A 23 10.35 20.22 -31.83
N VAL A 24 9.44 20.92 -31.14
CA VAL A 24 9.35 20.88 -29.67
C VAL A 24 9.01 19.48 -29.17
N ASP A 25 8.13 18.76 -29.86
CA ASP A 25 7.75 17.39 -29.50
C ASP A 25 8.89 16.39 -29.78
N ARG A 26 9.55 16.50 -30.95
CA ARG A 26 10.61 15.57 -31.36
C ARG A 26 11.94 15.76 -30.63
N PHE A 27 12.18 16.92 -30.02
CA PHE A 27 13.35 17.21 -29.19
C PHE A 27 13.07 17.09 -27.67
N GLY A 28 12.06 16.30 -27.29
CA GLY A 28 11.90 15.84 -25.91
C GLY A 28 11.01 16.73 -25.01
N GLY A 29 10.30 17.69 -25.59
CA GLY A 29 9.34 18.55 -24.90
C GLY A 29 9.95 19.37 -23.77
N TRP A 30 9.23 20.39 -23.31
CA TRP A 30 9.65 21.14 -22.10
C TRP A 30 9.75 20.26 -20.84
N ARG A 31 9.19 19.04 -20.90
CA ARG A 31 9.21 18.03 -19.84
C ARG A 31 10.63 17.53 -19.52
N GLY A 32 11.56 17.50 -20.48
CA GLY A 32 12.95 17.08 -20.21
C GLY A 32 13.74 18.05 -19.32
N PHE A 33 13.39 19.35 -19.33
CA PHE A 33 14.05 20.38 -18.54
C PHE A 33 13.54 20.47 -17.09
N LEU A 34 12.41 19.82 -16.79
CA LEU A 34 11.85 19.72 -15.45
C LEU A 34 12.13 18.36 -14.81
N LYS A 35 13.25 17.71 -15.15
CA LYS A 35 13.71 16.58 -14.35
C LYS A 35 14.27 17.16 -13.05
N PRO A 36 13.59 17.00 -11.89
CA PRO A 36 14.16 17.46 -10.64
C PRO A 36 15.54 16.81 -10.47
N PRO A 37 16.54 17.54 -9.95
CA PRO A 37 17.85 16.96 -9.69
C PRO A 37 17.68 15.68 -8.86
N ALA A 38 18.48 14.66 -9.16
CA ALA A 38 18.52 13.45 -8.35
C ALA A 38 18.77 13.86 -6.90
N ALA A 39 17.97 13.34 -5.97
CA ALA A 39 18.17 13.62 -4.56
C ALA A 39 19.60 13.24 -4.15
N PRO A 40 20.29 14.06 -3.32
CA PRO A 40 21.62 13.74 -2.83
C PRO A 40 21.59 12.38 -2.10
N GLU A 41 22.60 11.55 -2.34
CA GLU A 41 22.65 10.14 -1.89
C GLU A 41 22.92 10.00 -0.39
N ILE A 42 23.42 11.06 0.26
CA ILE A 42 23.70 11.10 1.70
C ILE A 42 22.65 11.99 2.37
N ALA A 43 21.88 11.39 3.27
CA ALA A 43 20.87 12.10 4.05
C ALA A 43 21.52 12.95 5.14
N ILE A 44 20.99 14.15 5.37
CA ILE A 44 21.41 15.03 6.46
C ILE A 44 20.66 14.62 7.71
N SER A 45 21.37 14.26 8.78
CA SER A 45 20.74 13.98 10.07
C SER A 45 20.17 15.27 10.66
N VAL A 46 18.88 15.28 10.98
CA VAL A 46 18.18 16.45 11.53
C VAL A 46 17.34 16.06 12.75
N PRO A 47 17.20 16.95 13.75
CA PRO A 47 16.34 16.69 14.90
C PRO A 47 14.87 16.66 14.47
N ALA A 48 14.08 15.74 15.03
CA ALA A 48 12.64 15.68 14.75
C ALA A 48 11.86 16.88 15.30
N ALA A 49 12.35 17.57 16.33
CA ALA A 49 11.59 18.59 17.05
C ALA A 49 11.37 19.90 16.27
N SER A 50 12.21 20.21 15.27
CA SER A 50 12.16 21.48 14.55
C SER A 50 12.45 21.29 13.06
N ILE A 51 11.61 21.91 12.23
CA ILE A 51 11.81 21.96 10.79
C ILE A 51 12.71 23.14 10.45
N ASP A 52 13.84 22.87 9.81
CA ASP A 52 14.74 23.91 9.29
C ASP A 52 14.41 24.17 7.80
N PRO A 53 13.93 25.37 7.42
CA PRO A 53 13.67 25.71 6.02
C PRO A 53 14.88 25.57 5.09
N LEU A 54 16.12 25.59 5.61
CA LEU A 54 17.34 25.36 4.82
C LEU A 54 17.49 23.91 4.33
N ASN A 55 16.67 23.00 4.84
CA ASN A 55 16.60 21.61 4.39
C ASN A 55 15.51 21.35 3.34
N GLU A 56 14.74 22.37 2.95
CA GLU A 56 13.77 22.26 1.87
C GLU A 56 14.41 21.72 0.60
N GLY A 57 13.79 20.71 -0.02
CA GLY A 57 14.38 20.10 -1.22
C GLY A 57 15.34 18.94 -0.95
N ARG A 58 15.90 18.84 0.26
CA ARG A 58 17.03 17.97 0.57
C ARG A 58 16.59 16.63 1.16
N LEU A 59 17.45 15.61 0.97
CA LEU A 59 17.33 14.34 1.66
C LEU A 59 17.77 14.52 3.12
N VAL A 60 16.86 14.23 4.04
CA VAL A 60 17.08 14.30 5.49
C VAL A 60 16.80 12.96 6.13
N SER A 61 17.51 12.66 7.21
CA SER A 61 17.29 11.52 8.08
C SER A 61 16.81 12.05 9.43
N VAL A 62 15.59 11.71 9.79
CA VAL A 62 14.90 12.23 10.97
C VAL A 62 14.72 11.10 11.96
N GLN A 63 15.30 11.24 13.16
CA GLN A 63 15.04 10.32 14.27
C GLN A 63 14.08 10.95 15.27
N GLY A 64 12.97 10.27 15.56
CA GLY A 64 11.96 10.77 16.48
C GLY A 64 10.94 9.69 16.85
N ARG A 65 9.97 10.05 17.69
CA ARG A 65 8.85 9.17 18.00
C ARG A 65 7.77 9.31 16.94
N LEU A 66 7.49 8.22 16.23
CA LEU A 66 6.41 8.12 15.25
C LEU A 66 5.13 7.80 16.01
N GLU A 67 4.11 8.64 15.86
CA GLU A 67 2.83 8.52 16.58
C GLU A 67 1.69 8.99 15.69
N SER A 68 0.46 8.63 16.07
CA SER A 68 -0.79 9.10 15.50
C SER A 68 -1.61 9.77 16.60
N ALA A 69 -2.39 10.79 16.23
CA ALA A 69 -3.30 11.46 17.15
C ALA A 69 -4.56 10.62 17.44
N GLN A 70 -4.98 9.80 16.47
CA GLN A 70 -6.04 8.80 16.64
C GLN A 70 -5.55 7.44 16.18
N ALA A 71 -5.94 6.39 16.90
CA ALA A 71 -5.52 5.03 16.61
C ALA A 71 -6.16 4.50 15.31
N PRO A 72 -5.42 3.73 14.49
CA PRO A 72 -6.00 3.01 13.37
C PRO A 72 -7.02 1.98 13.88
N THR A 73 -8.20 1.95 13.25
CA THR A 73 -9.35 1.16 13.71
C THR A 73 -9.99 0.37 12.57
N ASP A 74 -10.13 -0.93 12.76
CA ASP A 74 -10.97 -1.81 11.96
C ASP A 74 -12.37 -1.87 12.55
N ALA A 75 -13.26 -0.99 12.08
CA ALA A 75 -14.64 -0.93 12.56
C ALA A 75 -15.46 -2.18 12.20
N GLN A 76 -15.07 -2.94 11.18
CA GLN A 76 -15.80 -4.12 10.72
C GLN A 76 -15.65 -5.28 11.72
N LEU A 77 -14.45 -5.43 12.30
CA LEU A 77 -14.16 -6.45 13.31
C LEU A 77 -14.03 -5.88 14.72
N GLY A 78 -14.23 -4.57 14.90
CA GLY A 78 -14.17 -3.88 16.19
C GLY A 78 -12.77 -3.82 16.81
N VAL A 79 -11.71 -3.92 15.99
CA VAL A 79 -10.32 -3.96 16.46
C VAL A 79 -9.68 -2.58 16.33
N GLU A 80 -9.32 -2.01 17.46
CA GLU A 80 -8.53 -0.78 17.56
C GLU A 80 -7.09 -1.11 17.99
N ALA A 81 -6.11 -0.37 17.47
CA ALA A 81 -4.71 -0.56 17.81
C ALA A 81 -4.10 0.70 18.42
N ASP A 82 -4.33 0.87 19.73
CA ASP A 82 -3.62 1.85 20.55
C ASP A 82 -2.11 1.69 20.42
N GLY A 83 -1.40 2.81 20.33
CA GLY A 83 0.05 2.79 20.19
C GLY A 83 0.54 2.23 18.85
N ALA A 84 -0.27 2.33 17.80
CA ALA A 84 0.12 2.07 16.41
C ALA A 84 -0.24 3.25 15.51
N VAL A 85 0.50 3.40 14.41
CA VAL A 85 0.18 4.39 13.35
C VAL A 85 -0.51 3.76 12.15
N VAL A 86 -0.34 2.45 11.96
CA VAL A 86 -1.02 1.65 10.94
C VAL A 86 -1.42 0.31 11.54
N LEU A 87 -2.60 -0.16 11.22
CA LEU A 87 -3.11 -1.51 11.50
C LEU A 87 -3.36 -2.23 10.17
N ILE A 88 -2.89 -3.47 10.06
CA ILE A 88 -3.03 -4.28 8.85
C ILE A 88 -3.74 -5.58 9.22
N ARG A 89 -4.92 -5.80 8.66
CA ARG A 89 -5.66 -7.06 8.73
C ARG A 89 -5.23 -7.95 7.58
N HIS A 90 -4.79 -9.16 7.91
CA HIS A 90 -4.54 -10.25 6.98
C HIS A 90 -5.64 -11.29 7.14
N VAL A 91 -6.32 -11.64 6.04
CA VAL A 91 -7.34 -12.68 6.02
C VAL A 91 -6.94 -13.76 5.04
N GLU A 92 -6.95 -14.99 5.51
CA GLU A 92 -6.85 -16.20 4.70
C GLU A 92 -8.16 -16.97 4.79
N MET A 93 -8.57 -17.57 3.67
CA MET A 93 -9.68 -18.51 3.63
C MET A 93 -9.18 -19.88 3.22
N TYR A 94 -9.63 -20.92 3.92
CA TYR A 94 -9.34 -22.30 3.55
C TYR A 94 -10.17 -22.67 2.33
N GLN A 95 -9.51 -23.00 1.23
CA GLN A 95 -10.12 -23.13 -0.10
C GLN A 95 -9.47 -24.28 -0.86
N TRP A 96 -10.22 -24.93 -1.74
CA TRP A 96 -9.64 -25.81 -2.75
C TRP A 96 -8.68 -25.04 -3.65
N ARG A 97 -7.54 -25.66 -3.94
CA ARG A 97 -6.56 -25.21 -4.93
C ARG A 97 -6.22 -26.36 -5.87
N GLU A 98 -6.17 -26.06 -7.16
CA GLU A 98 -5.69 -26.99 -8.18
C GLU A 98 -4.19 -26.78 -8.45
N ALA A 99 -3.44 -27.87 -8.54
CA ALA A 99 -2.07 -27.90 -9.03
C ALA A 99 -1.93 -28.95 -10.13
N CYS A 100 -1.37 -28.56 -11.27
CA CYS A 100 -1.23 -29.43 -12.44
C CYS A 100 0.25 -29.68 -12.77
N VAL A 101 0.55 -30.91 -13.19
CA VAL A 101 1.80 -31.31 -13.82
C VAL A 101 1.44 -31.96 -15.16
N ASP A 102 1.89 -31.34 -16.25
CA ASP A 102 1.46 -31.63 -17.61
C ASP A 102 -0.07 -31.59 -17.75
N THR A 103 -0.72 -32.75 -17.90
CA THR A 103 -2.18 -32.90 -18.01
C THR A 103 -2.83 -33.47 -16.76
N SER A 104 -2.04 -33.75 -15.71
CA SER A 104 -2.52 -34.34 -14.46
C SER A 104 -2.68 -33.24 -13.42
N CYS A 105 -3.92 -33.03 -12.95
CA CYS A 105 -4.25 -32.02 -11.95
C CYS A 105 -4.71 -32.66 -10.64
N VAL A 106 -4.32 -32.05 -9.52
CA VAL A 106 -4.70 -32.46 -8.17
C VAL A 106 -5.30 -31.27 -7.44
N GLN A 107 -6.49 -31.46 -6.87
CA GLN A 107 -7.16 -30.50 -6.00
C GLN A 107 -6.84 -30.85 -4.55
N SER A 108 -6.38 -29.85 -3.80
CA SER A 108 -6.09 -29.99 -2.37
C SER A 108 -6.49 -28.71 -1.65
N PRO A 109 -7.06 -28.79 -0.45
CA PRO A 109 -7.46 -27.60 0.27
C PRO A 109 -6.24 -26.94 0.93
N ALA A 110 -6.20 -25.62 0.89
CA ALA A 110 -5.11 -24.81 1.42
C ALA A 110 -5.63 -23.44 1.89
N TRP A 111 -4.90 -22.84 2.84
CA TRP A 111 -5.07 -21.43 3.17
C TRP A 111 -4.61 -20.56 2.01
N SER A 112 -5.42 -19.57 1.65
CA SER A 112 -5.09 -18.59 0.62
C SER A 112 -5.56 -17.21 1.06
N GLU A 113 -4.72 -16.19 0.85
CA GLU A 113 -5.06 -14.77 1.06
C GLU A 113 -5.87 -14.19 -0.11
N THR A 114 -5.92 -14.90 -1.23
CA THR A 114 -6.68 -14.50 -2.42
C THR A 114 -7.80 -15.49 -2.69
N LEU A 115 -8.85 -15.00 -3.36
CA LEU A 115 -9.96 -15.82 -3.81
C LEU A 115 -9.48 -16.73 -4.93
N ILE A 116 -9.74 -18.03 -4.80
CA ILE A 116 -9.42 -19.02 -5.82
C ILE A 116 -10.69 -19.34 -6.60
N ASP A 117 -10.71 -18.94 -7.87
CA ASP A 117 -11.80 -19.26 -8.78
C ASP A 117 -11.80 -20.75 -9.14
N ALA A 118 -12.63 -21.53 -8.44
CA ALA A 118 -12.78 -22.96 -8.68
C ALA A 118 -13.50 -23.28 -10.01
N SER A 119 -14.14 -22.29 -10.66
CA SER A 119 -14.81 -22.51 -11.95
C SER A 119 -13.84 -22.79 -13.11
N THR A 120 -12.55 -22.53 -12.89
CA THR A 120 -11.48 -22.84 -13.85
C THR A 120 -10.83 -24.19 -13.60
N PHE A 121 -11.24 -24.94 -12.58
CA PHE A 121 -10.66 -26.25 -12.29
C PHE A 121 -11.06 -27.28 -13.34
N HIS A 122 -10.16 -28.25 -13.55
CA HIS A 122 -10.38 -29.39 -14.44
C HIS A 122 -11.43 -30.36 -13.85
N ALA A 123 -11.49 -30.49 -12.53
CA ALA A 123 -12.48 -31.30 -11.82
C ALA A 123 -13.19 -30.45 -10.76
N GLN A 124 -14.35 -29.90 -11.12
CA GLN A 124 -15.09 -28.94 -10.29
C GLN A 124 -15.97 -29.59 -9.24
N ASP A 125 -16.62 -30.70 -9.59
CA ASP A 125 -17.58 -31.40 -8.72
C ASP A 125 -16.91 -31.81 -7.41
N GLY A 126 -17.40 -31.26 -6.29
CA GLY A 126 -16.86 -31.50 -4.95
C GLY A 126 -15.64 -30.65 -4.57
N HIS A 127 -15.21 -29.73 -5.44
CA HIS A 127 -14.10 -28.80 -5.22
C HIS A 127 -14.52 -27.33 -5.31
N GLU A 128 -15.76 -27.03 -4.93
CA GLU A 128 -16.30 -25.68 -4.97
C GLU A 128 -15.71 -24.80 -3.86
N ASN A 129 -15.39 -23.55 -4.20
CA ASN A 129 -14.97 -22.53 -3.24
C ASN A 129 -16.09 -21.51 -3.01
N PRO A 130 -16.13 -20.85 -1.84
CA PRO A 130 -17.00 -19.69 -1.63
C PRO A 130 -16.74 -18.62 -2.69
N PRO A 131 -17.77 -17.87 -3.12
CA PRO A 131 -17.64 -16.92 -4.24
C PRO A 131 -16.96 -15.60 -3.84
N ALA A 132 -16.75 -15.36 -2.55
CA ALA A 132 -16.15 -14.16 -2.01
C ALA A 132 -15.64 -14.38 -0.59
N PHE A 133 -14.74 -13.51 -0.14
CA PHE A 133 -14.37 -13.40 1.27
C PHE A 133 -15.46 -12.66 2.04
N PRO A 134 -15.92 -13.16 3.21
CA PRO A 134 -16.76 -12.39 4.12
C PRO A 134 -16.04 -11.17 4.72
N PHE A 135 -14.72 -11.28 4.87
CA PHE A 135 -13.82 -10.22 5.35
C PHE A 135 -12.56 -10.21 4.47
N GLU A 136 -12.18 -9.05 3.93
CA GLU A 136 -10.98 -8.93 3.09
C GLU A 136 -9.77 -8.45 3.92
N SER A 137 -8.57 -8.81 3.48
CA SER A 137 -7.34 -8.17 3.97
C SER A 137 -7.40 -6.67 3.72
N MET A 138 -7.08 -5.86 4.73
CA MET A 138 -7.26 -4.41 4.67
C MET A 138 -6.26 -3.69 5.57
N ARG A 139 -5.94 -2.45 5.22
CA ARG A 139 -5.07 -1.56 5.99
C ARG A 139 -5.87 -0.37 6.52
N PHE A 140 -5.64 -0.03 7.78
CA PHE A 140 -6.28 1.06 8.49
C PHE A 140 -5.20 2.00 9.03
N ASP A 141 -5.42 3.29 8.85
CA ASP A 141 -4.43 4.33 9.10
C ASP A 141 -4.83 5.16 10.30
N GLY A 142 -3.88 5.48 11.17
CA GLY A 142 -4.09 6.44 12.24
C GLY A 142 -4.23 7.85 11.67
N GLU A 143 -5.00 8.70 12.35
CA GLU A 143 -5.11 10.11 11.95
C GLU A 143 -4.00 10.95 12.59
N GLY A 144 -3.57 12.00 11.89
CA GLY A 144 -2.59 12.96 12.44
C GLY A 144 -1.20 12.36 12.67
N ILE A 145 -0.75 11.44 11.82
CA ILE A 145 0.57 10.80 11.93
C ILE A 145 1.70 11.84 11.88
N HIS A 146 2.61 11.79 12.84
CA HIS A 146 3.75 12.68 12.94
C HIS A 146 5.01 12.01 13.49
N LEU A 147 6.17 12.60 13.16
CA LEU A 147 7.49 12.27 13.67
C LEU A 147 8.11 13.56 14.22
N GLY A 148 7.84 13.86 15.49
CA GLY A 148 8.09 15.20 16.04
C GLY A 148 7.32 16.28 15.26
N GLY A 149 8.03 17.28 14.76
CA GLY A 149 7.45 18.34 13.92
C GLY A 149 7.17 17.92 12.47
N PHE A 150 7.62 16.75 12.03
CA PHE A 150 7.42 16.30 10.65
C PHE A 150 6.13 15.50 10.50
N ARG A 151 5.47 15.62 9.34
CA ARG A 151 4.35 14.77 8.89
C ARG A 151 4.84 13.85 7.78
N PRO A 152 5.32 12.64 8.10
CA PRO A 152 5.78 11.70 7.09
C PRO A 152 4.63 11.19 6.23
N ASP A 153 4.91 11.01 4.95
CA ASP A 153 3.99 10.34 4.04
C ASP A 153 3.88 8.86 4.41
N LEU A 154 2.68 8.34 4.28
CA LEU A 154 2.39 6.97 4.70
C LEU A 154 3.18 5.91 3.91
N GLU A 155 3.31 6.10 2.60
CA GLU A 155 4.15 5.27 1.74
C GLU A 155 5.62 5.29 2.19
N LEU A 156 6.11 6.42 2.72
CA LEU A 156 7.46 6.49 3.27
C LEU A 156 7.61 5.63 4.53
N ILE A 157 6.61 5.69 5.41
CA ILE A 157 6.57 4.87 6.64
C ILE A 157 6.56 3.40 6.26
N LEU A 158 5.64 2.98 5.39
CA LEU A 158 5.48 1.58 4.98
C LEU A 158 6.70 1.03 4.23
N ALA A 159 7.46 1.89 3.55
CA ALA A 159 8.69 1.48 2.87
C ALA A 159 9.91 1.32 3.80
N GLN A 160 9.87 1.86 5.03
CA GLN A 160 11.04 1.92 5.92
C GLN A 160 10.80 1.33 7.31
N VAL A 161 9.55 1.13 7.70
CA VAL A 161 9.17 0.56 8.99
C VAL A 161 8.43 -0.73 8.74
N GLU A 162 9.10 -1.85 9.03
CA GLU A 162 8.53 -3.17 8.90
C GLU A 162 7.36 -3.34 9.88
N PRO A 163 6.17 -3.75 9.42
CA PRO A 163 5.07 -4.12 10.31
C PRO A 163 5.44 -5.30 11.21
N VAL A 164 4.98 -5.26 12.46
CA VAL A 164 5.16 -6.35 13.42
C VAL A 164 3.83 -7.00 13.72
N ALA A 165 3.84 -8.30 14.02
CA ALA A 165 2.62 -9.02 14.38
C ALA A 165 1.93 -8.38 15.60
N ARG A 166 0.60 -8.24 15.55
CA ARG A 166 -0.27 -7.84 16.65
C ARG A 166 -1.17 -9.03 17.00
N PRO A 167 -0.77 -9.90 17.95
CA PRO A 167 -1.63 -10.96 18.45
C PRO A 167 -2.98 -10.39 18.89
N LEU A 168 -4.05 -11.05 18.47
CA LEU A 168 -5.42 -10.67 18.82
C LEU A 168 -6.01 -11.72 19.77
N ARG A 169 -6.65 -11.27 20.85
CA ARG A 169 -7.40 -12.15 21.76
C ARG A 169 -8.88 -12.10 21.45
N LEU A 170 -9.60 -13.16 21.81
CA LEU A 170 -11.02 -13.28 21.51
C LEU A 170 -11.87 -12.19 22.18
N GLU A 171 -11.46 -11.73 23.37
CA GLU A 171 -12.16 -10.68 24.13
C GLU A 171 -12.08 -9.29 23.48
N GLU A 172 -11.18 -9.10 22.52
CA GLU A 172 -11.06 -7.85 21.75
C GLU A 172 -12.07 -7.79 20.59
N LEU A 173 -12.74 -8.90 20.27
CA LEU A 173 -13.78 -8.93 19.25
C LEU A 173 -15.16 -8.57 19.83
N PRO A 174 -16.08 -8.03 19.00
CA PRO A 174 -17.50 -7.94 19.33
C PRO A 174 -18.06 -9.28 19.79
N ALA A 175 -18.90 -9.27 20.83
CA ALA A 175 -19.41 -10.47 21.50
C ALA A 175 -20.05 -11.50 20.55
N ASN A 176 -20.73 -11.04 19.51
CA ASN A 176 -21.34 -11.90 18.49
C ASN A 176 -20.30 -12.61 17.62
N LEU A 177 -19.18 -11.96 17.30
CA LEU A 177 -18.08 -12.59 16.54
C LEU A 177 -17.26 -13.51 17.45
N ALA A 178 -16.98 -13.07 18.68
CA ALA A 178 -16.29 -13.87 19.68
C ALA A 178 -17.00 -15.19 19.97
N ALA A 179 -18.34 -15.22 19.97
CA ALA A 179 -19.13 -16.42 20.21
C ALA A 179 -19.00 -17.50 19.13
N SER A 180 -18.58 -17.13 17.92
CA SER A 180 -18.41 -18.04 16.77
C SER A 180 -16.96 -18.13 16.29
N ALA A 181 -16.01 -17.70 17.10
CA ALA A 181 -14.60 -17.67 16.77
C ALA A 181 -13.75 -18.33 17.85
N SER A 182 -12.54 -18.75 17.45
CA SER A 182 -11.50 -19.24 18.36
C SER A 182 -10.23 -18.40 18.17
N ALA A 183 -9.39 -18.33 19.19
CA ALA A 183 -8.09 -17.64 19.09
C ALA A 183 -6.95 -18.66 19.22
N ILE A 184 -6.07 -18.73 18.22
CA ILE A 184 -4.91 -19.63 18.19
C ILE A 184 -3.71 -18.86 17.66
N ASP A 185 -2.59 -18.93 18.38
CA ASP A 185 -1.32 -18.30 18.01
C ASP A 185 -1.46 -16.79 17.67
N GLY A 186 -2.33 -16.09 18.40
CA GLY A 186 -2.59 -14.67 18.20
C GLY A 186 -3.41 -14.33 16.95
N ARG A 187 -4.00 -15.32 16.29
CA ARG A 187 -4.93 -15.16 15.16
C ARG A 187 -6.34 -15.59 15.57
N ILE A 188 -7.32 -14.98 14.93
CA ILE A 188 -8.72 -15.35 15.05
C ILE A 188 -9.06 -16.37 13.97
N TYR A 189 -9.74 -17.42 14.39
CA TYR A 189 -10.27 -18.47 13.54
C TYR A 189 -11.79 -18.38 13.52
N ILE A 190 -12.39 -18.32 12.33
CA ILE A 190 -13.84 -18.38 12.15
C ILE A 190 -14.15 -19.70 11.45
N GLY A 191 -14.74 -20.62 12.19
CA GLY A 191 -15.04 -21.99 11.79
C GLY A 191 -15.25 -22.88 13.02
N ASN A 192 -15.60 -24.14 12.81
CA ASN A 192 -15.99 -25.05 13.90
C ASN A 192 -14.79 -25.69 14.62
N ASP A 193 -13.77 -26.11 13.89
CA ASP A 193 -12.58 -26.77 14.45
C ASP A 193 -11.31 -26.29 13.73
N PRO A 194 -10.47 -25.46 14.37
CA PRO A 194 -9.25 -24.96 13.78
C PRO A 194 -8.17 -26.01 13.51
N LEU A 195 -8.24 -27.18 14.15
CA LEU A 195 -7.32 -28.29 13.86
C LEU A 195 -7.76 -29.12 12.66
N ASN A 196 -9.03 -29.00 12.25
CA ASN A 196 -9.63 -29.69 11.13
C ASN A 196 -10.41 -28.69 10.25
N PRO A 197 -9.72 -27.76 9.58
CA PRO A 197 -10.38 -26.71 8.81
C PRO A 197 -11.17 -27.27 7.62
N VAL A 198 -12.31 -26.65 7.33
CA VAL A 198 -13.13 -26.96 6.16
C VAL A 198 -13.19 -25.77 5.22
N VAL A 199 -13.54 -26.03 3.95
CA VAL A 199 -13.58 -24.98 2.93
C VAL A 199 -14.54 -23.88 3.32
N GLY A 200 -14.05 -22.64 3.29
CA GLY A 200 -14.76 -21.44 3.74
C GLY A 200 -14.41 -20.96 5.14
N ASP A 201 -13.71 -21.75 5.95
CA ASP A 201 -13.19 -21.29 7.23
C ASP A 201 -12.18 -20.16 7.02
N LEU A 202 -12.13 -19.22 7.97
CA LEU A 202 -11.26 -18.04 7.90
C LEU A 202 -10.21 -18.05 9.01
N ARG A 203 -9.02 -17.55 8.66
CA ARG A 203 -7.98 -17.19 9.61
C ARG A 203 -7.64 -15.71 9.45
N ILE A 204 -7.81 -14.95 10.51
CA ILE A 204 -7.62 -13.49 10.53
C ILE A 204 -6.47 -13.17 11.48
N GLY A 205 -5.45 -12.51 10.97
CA GLY A 205 -4.32 -12.01 11.74
C GLY A 205 -4.19 -10.50 11.60
N TYR A 206 -3.50 -9.87 12.56
CA TYR A 206 -3.16 -8.46 12.47
C TYR A 206 -1.66 -8.24 12.58
N ALA A 207 -1.20 -7.19 11.89
CA ALA A 207 0.09 -6.58 12.08
C ALA A 207 -0.08 -5.07 12.30
N ILE A 208 0.92 -4.43 12.90
CA ILE A 208 0.92 -2.98 13.15
C ILE A 208 2.25 -2.36 12.76
N VAL A 209 2.21 -1.10 12.36
CA VAL A 209 3.37 -0.21 12.46
C VAL A 209 3.29 0.46 13.83
N PRO A 210 4.17 0.11 14.79
CA PRO A 210 4.03 0.57 16.17
C PRO A 210 4.38 2.05 16.31
N ALA A 211 3.72 2.72 17.25
CA ALA A 211 4.08 4.05 17.70
C ALA A 211 5.34 3.98 18.57
N ALA A 212 6.48 4.24 17.94
CA ALA A 212 7.80 4.02 18.54
C ALA A 212 8.83 5.04 18.05
N THR A 213 9.96 5.11 18.74
CA THR A 213 11.12 5.84 18.23
C THR A 213 11.65 5.13 16.98
N THR A 214 11.67 5.84 15.86
CA THR A 214 12.14 5.34 14.57
C THR A 214 13.00 6.40 13.86
N THR A 215 13.64 5.97 12.78
CA THR A 215 14.37 6.86 11.88
C THR A 215 13.75 6.75 10.50
N LEU A 216 13.26 7.87 9.97
CA LEU A 216 12.77 7.96 8.59
C LEU A 216 13.71 8.82 7.75
N THR A 217 14.01 8.35 6.55
CA THR A 217 14.84 9.06 5.59
C THR A 217 14.02 9.46 4.38
N GLY A 218 13.86 10.76 4.15
CA GLY A 218 13.01 11.27 3.07
C GLY A 218 13.39 12.68 2.65
N ILE A 219 12.67 13.18 1.67
CA ILE A 219 12.86 14.54 1.18
C ILE A 219 11.98 15.48 1.99
N GLN A 220 12.56 16.55 2.53
CA GLN A 220 11.78 17.57 3.23
C GLN A 220 10.99 18.44 2.23
N ARG A 221 9.70 18.60 2.53
CA ARG A 221 8.75 19.46 1.81
C ARG A 221 7.89 20.23 2.82
N SER A 222 8.33 21.43 3.20
CA SER A 222 7.81 22.14 4.37
C SER A 222 7.91 21.24 5.60
N ASP A 223 6.79 20.92 6.25
CA ASP A 223 6.71 19.97 7.37
C ASP A 223 6.54 18.52 6.93
N ARG A 224 6.35 18.24 5.64
CA ARG A 224 6.23 16.87 5.13
C ARG A 224 7.58 16.20 4.93
N LEU A 225 7.60 14.89 5.16
CA LEU A 225 8.70 14.02 4.80
C LEU A 225 8.21 13.02 3.76
N VAL A 226 8.67 13.17 2.51
CA VAL A 226 8.18 12.38 1.37
C VAL A 226 9.24 11.41 0.88
N ALA A 227 8.84 10.33 0.19
CA ALA A 227 9.80 9.40 -0.40
C ALA A 227 10.72 10.10 -1.42
N ALA A 228 12.01 9.78 -1.35
CA ALA A 228 12.90 10.08 -2.46
C ALA A 228 12.45 9.23 -3.66
N ALA A 229 12.26 9.86 -4.83
CA ALA A 229 11.89 9.11 -6.03
C ALA A 229 12.90 7.97 -6.26
N SER A 230 12.41 6.73 -6.26
CA SER A 230 13.19 5.57 -6.68
C SER A 230 13.74 5.83 -8.08
N LYS A 231 15.03 5.50 -8.30
CA LYS A 231 15.62 5.57 -9.64
C LYS A 231 15.10 4.51 -10.61
N ASN A 232 14.29 3.53 -10.17
CA ASN A 232 13.71 2.50 -11.05
C ASN A 232 12.28 2.13 -10.63
N PRO A 233 11.27 2.29 -11.49
CA PRO A 233 10.14 1.36 -11.49
C PRO A 233 10.56 0.03 -12.15
N PRO A 234 9.89 -1.10 -11.86
CA PRO A 234 10.06 -2.34 -12.60
C PRO A 234 9.75 -2.18 -14.10
#